data_AF-A0A133XJ47-F1
#
_entry.id   AF-A0A133XJ47-F1
#
_cell.length_a   1.000
_cell.length_b   1.000
_cell.length_c   1.000
_cell.angle_alpha   90.00
_cell.angle_beta   90.00
_cell.angle_gamma   90.00
#
_symmetry.space_group_name_H-M   'P 1'
#
loop_
_entity.id
_entity.type
_entity.pdbx_description
1 polymer ?
#
loop_
_entity_poly.entity_id
_entity_poly.type
_entity_poly.pdbx_seq_one_letter_code
_entity_poly.pdbx_strand_id
1 'polypeptide(L)'
;MPFVLILALAGSLAVHGVALFGTDVELFGGGPEPAPLQVELQVTPPAPVAAPVVTKPAVKAKPKVLASARHTAPAITTPVVAAPEAGLETPPEIAPPTPSTAGLAPVKPVKPVLAARGTIRFAIFKESLGLQVGRAEHHWEFGEDGSYRLTGVTETSGLAALLKPVRLEIESRGQLVAGGLRPDTFRSRKNGKDANENADFDWSTAAVSLSRDGSVRQIVPGTQDILSLNYQLAYLGRLAEGRDIGVVTGKKYERYALDSLGEEELETPAGRFRTLHLRALTDNTTEIWIALDRQRLPVKIRFTDKKGESFEQVVTEIGTAGEAPRPDVAAPAAQPPF
;
A
#
# COMPACT_ATOMS: atom_id res chain seq x y z
N MET A 1 -45.01 34.15 8.00
CA MET A 1 -45.14 32.84 7.33
C MET A 1 -43.95 32.47 6.44
N PRO A 2 -43.62 33.16 5.33
CA PRO A 2 -42.59 32.66 4.39
C PRO A 2 -41.19 32.51 5.03
N PHE A 3 -40.80 33.44 5.91
CA PHE A 3 -39.51 33.38 6.61
C PHE A 3 -39.29 32.10 7.43
N VAL A 4 -40.34 31.56 8.06
CA VAL A 4 -40.25 30.33 8.86
C VAL A 4 -40.07 29.11 7.95
N LEU A 5 -40.74 29.08 6.79
CA LEU A 5 -40.56 28.03 5.80
C LEU A 5 -39.17 28.06 5.15
N ILE A 6 -38.64 29.26 4.86
CA ILE A 6 -37.27 29.43 4.36
C ILE A 6 -36.24 28.95 5.39
N LEU A 7 -36.40 29.31 6.67
CA LEU A 7 -35.52 28.84 7.74
C LEU A 7 -35.63 27.32 7.98
N ALA A 8 -36.83 26.75 7.93
CA ALA A 8 -37.04 25.31 8.06
C ALA A 8 -36.42 24.54 6.88
N LEU A 9 -36.57 25.04 5.65
CA LEU A 9 -35.94 24.47 4.45
C LEU A 9 -34.41 24.56 4.52
N ALA A 10 -33.86 25.72 4.90
CA ALA A 10 -32.43 25.91 5.08
C ALA A 10 -31.84 25.00 6.18
N GLY A 11 -32.55 24.86 7.31
CA GLY A 11 -32.18 23.95 8.39
C GLY A 11 -32.22 22.48 7.94
N SER A 12 -33.26 22.08 7.22
CA SER A 12 -33.37 20.72 6.64
C SER A 12 -32.23 20.44 5.65
N LEU A 13 -31.95 21.36 4.73
CA LEU A 13 -30.84 21.24 3.77
C LEU A 13 -29.48 21.16 4.47
N ALA A 14 -29.28 21.92 5.56
CA ALA A 14 -28.05 21.85 6.36
C ALA A 14 -27.88 20.48 7.03
N VAL A 15 -28.95 19.91 7.62
CA VAL A 15 -28.93 18.57 8.24
C VAL A 15 -28.62 17.49 7.20
N HIS A 16 -29.29 17.51 6.05
CA HIS A 16 -29.04 16.55 4.97
C HIS A 16 -27.64 16.72 4.37
N GLY A 17 -27.15 17.96 4.21
CA GLY A 17 -25.78 18.23 3.78
C GLY A 17 -24.72 17.67 4.75
N VAL A 18 -24.93 17.84 6.06
CA VAL A 18 -24.05 17.24 7.08
C VAL A 18 -24.11 15.71 7.04
N ALA A 19 -25.29 15.12 6.82
CA ALA A 19 -25.43 13.66 6.71
C ALA A 19 -24.71 13.09 5.47
N LEU A 20 -24.77 13.79 4.32
CA LEU A 20 -24.19 13.33 3.05
C LEU A 20 -22.67 13.51 2.94
N PHE A 21 -22.10 14.55 3.56
CA PHE A 21 -20.69 14.93 3.40
C PHE A 21 -19.88 15.00 4.73
N GLY A 22 -20.54 14.80 5.88
CA GLY A 22 -19.90 14.97 7.19
C GLY A 22 -18.82 13.92 7.50
N THR A 23 -19.01 12.70 7.00
CA THR A 23 -18.23 11.48 7.31
C THR A 23 -16.93 11.32 6.51
N ASP A 24 -16.72 12.14 5.48
CA ASP A 24 -15.77 11.88 4.39
C ASP A 24 -14.31 12.24 4.75
N VAL A 25 -13.92 11.95 6.00
CA VAL A 25 -12.72 12.52 6.61
C VAL A 25 -11.46 11.72 6.33
N GLU A 26 -11.54 10.45 5.87
CA GLU A 26 -10.34 9.65 5.58
C GLU A 26 -9.61 10.15 4.31
N LEU A 27 -10.32 10.37 3.19
CA LEU A 27 -9.70 10.87 1.94
C LEU A 27 -9.11 12.27 2.07
N PHE A 28 -9.76 13.16 2.83
CA PHE A 28 -9.31 14.53 3.08
C PHE A 28 -8.55 14.67 4.42
N GLY A 29 -7.76 13.65 4.80
CA GLY A 29 -6.74 13.71 5.85
C GLY A 29 -7.24 14.02 7.27
N GLY A 30 -8.13 13.20 7.83
CA GLY A 30 -8.60 13.40 9.22
C GLY A 30 -9.61 12.40 9.80
N GLY A 31 -9.78 11.22 9.23
CA GLY A 31 -10.59 10.16 9.86
C GLY A 31 -9.94 9.67 11.16
N PRO A 32 -10.68 9.60 12.29
CA PRO A 32 -10.19 8.98 13.51
C PRO A 32 -10.06 7.48 13.29
N GLU A 33 -8.91 6.95 13.65
CA GLU A 33 -8.64 5.51 13.67
C GLU A 33 -9.35 4.89 14.88
N PRO A 34 -10.05 3.76 14.74
CA PRO A 34 -10.67 3.09 15.88
C PRO A 34 -9.58 2.60 16.83
N ALA A 35 -9.86 2.64 18.14
CA ALA A 35 -8.93 2.06 19.11
C ALA A 35 -8.72 0.56 18.82
N PRO A 36 -7.49 0.02 18.96
CA PRO A 36 -7.22 -1.38 18.67
C PRO A 36 -8.03 -2.29 19.59
N LEU A 37 -8.76 -3.24 18.99
CA LEU A 37 -9.52 -4.25 19.72
C LEU A 37 -8.56 -5.20 20.43
N GLN A 38 -8.54 -5.14 21.76
CA GLN A 38 -7.81 -6.11 22.58
C GLN A 38 -8.66 -7.37 22.75
N VAL A 39 -8.23 -8.46 22.13
CA VAL A 39 -8.84 -9.80 22.28
C VAL A 39 -7.99 -10.61 23.23
N GLU A 40 -8.44 -10.77 24.47
CA GLU A 40 -7.80 -11.69 25.42
C GLU A 40 -8.44 -13.07 25.34
N LEU A 41 -7.65 -14.06 24.91
CA LEU A 41 -8.11 -15.44 24.76
C LEU A 41 -8.15 -16.13 26.13
N GLN A 42 -9.31 -16.10 26.79
CA GLN A 42 -9.52 -16.87 28.02
C GLN A 42 -9.44 -18.38 27.72
N VAL A 43 -8.38 -19.02 28.22
CA VAL A 43 -8.23 -20.47 28.18
C VAL A 43 -9.22 -21.09 29.17
N THR A 44 -10.20 -21.84 28.66
CA THR A 44 -11.17 -22.57 29.49
C THR A 44 -10.44 -23.57 30.40
N PRO A 45 -10.78 -23.64 31.70
CA PRO A 45 -10.16 -24.61 32.61
C PRO A 45 -10.34 -26.06 32.11
N PRO A 46 -9.30 -26.92 32.19
CA PRO A 46 -9.41 -28.30 31.74
C PRO A 46 -10.41 -29.08 32.60
N ALA A 47 -11.27 -29.86 31.96
CA ALA A 47 -12.23 -30.73 32.64
C ALA A 47 -11.52 -31.80 33.49
N PRO A 48 -12.05 -32.17 34.67
CA PRO A 48 -11.42 -33.14 35.55
C PRO A 48 -11.39 -34.54 34.93
N VAL A 49 -10.20 -35.14 34.88
CA VAL A 49 -9.99 -36.50 34.34
C VAL A 49 -10.53 -37.53 35.33
N ALA A 50 -11.48 -38.36 34.88
CA ALA A 50 -12.00 -39.48 35.66
C ALA A 50 -10.95 -40.61 35.79
N ALA A 51 -10.84 -41.17 36.99
CA ALA A 51 -9.89 -42.26 37.29
C ALA A 51 -10.29 -43.61 36.64
N PRO A 52 -9.33 -44.49 36.32
CA PRO A 52 -9.60 -45.74 35.61
C PRO A 52 -10.19 -46.82 36.51
N VAL A 53 -11.18 -47.55 36.01
CA VAL A 53 -11.74 -48.75 36.66
C VAL A 53 -10.97 -49.99 36.21
N VAL A 54 -10.53 -50.80 37.17
CA VAL A 54 -9.80 -52.06 36.96
C VAL A 54 -10.73 -53.25 37.10
N THR A 55 -10.74 -54.17 36.12
CA THR A 55 -11.27 -55.54 36.28
C THR A 55 -10.33 -56.59 35.67
N LYS A 56 -10.38 -57.81 36.20
CA LYS A 56 -9.42 -58.92 35.97
C LYS A 56 -10.10 -60.15 35.31
N PRO A 57 -9.35 -61.19 34.83
CA PRO A 57 -9.72 -61.96 33.63
C PRO A 57 -10.11 -63.44 33.82
N ALA A 58 -10.74 -64.03 32.79
CA ALA A 58 -10.83 -65.47 32.46
C ALA A 58 -11.36 -65.64 31.00
N VAL A 59 -11.18 -66.72 30.21
CA VAL A 59 -10.23 -67.88 30.19
C VAL A 59 -10.09 -68.38 28.71
N LYS A 60 -9.31 -69.44 28.44
CA LYS A 60 -8.87 -69.97 27.14
C LYS A 60 -9.81 -70.98 26.43
N ALA A 61 -9.69 -71.08 25.09
CA ALA A 61 -9.80 -72.32 24.32
C ALA A 61 -8.75 -72.37 23.18
N LYS A 62 -8.44 -73.58 22.66
CA LYS A 62 -7.42 -73.92 21.63
C LYS A 62 -7.99 -75.04 20.71
N PRO A 63 -7.32 -75.49 19.62
CA PRO A 63 -6.66 -74.76 18.52
C PRO A 63 -7.04 -75.34 17.12
N LYS A 64 -6.59 -74.73 16.02
CA LYS A 64 -6.34 -75.48 14.76
C LYS A 64 -5.12 -74.94 14.02
N VAL A 65 -4.31 -75.84 13.48
CA VAL A 65 -3.03 -75.56 12.81
C VAL A 65 -3.20 -75.67 11.30
N LEU A 66 -2.61 -74.74 10.55
CA LEU A 66 -1.92 -75.07 9.29
C LEU A 66 -0.67 -74.17 9.17
N ALA A 67 0.33 -74.63 8.42
CA ALA A 67 1.73 -74.25 8.60
C ALA A 67 2.27 -73.26 7.56
N SER A 68 3.38 -72.59 7.94
CA SER A 68 4.49 -72.07 7.11
C SER A 68 4.16 -71.06 5.97
N ALA A 69 5.04 -70.10 5.64
CA ALA A 69 6.48 -70.09 5.86
C ALA A 69 7.05 -68.77 6.42
N ARG A 70 8.27 -68.90 6.92
CA ARG A 70 9.19 -67.94 7.54
C ARG A 70 10.34 -67.76 6.51
N HIS A 71 11.07 -66.66 6.38
CA HIS A 71 12.26 -66.33 7.19
C HIS A 71 12.96 -65.10 6.53
N THR A 72 13.12 -63.98 7.24
CA THR A 72 14.35 -63.43 7.88
C THR A 72 15.48 -62.92 6.97
N ALA A 73 15.93 -61.70 7.29
CA ALA A 73 17.25 -61.17 6.95
C ALA A 73 18.39 -61.91 7.69
N PRO A 74 19.65 -61.79 7.20
CA PRO A 74 20.85 -62.04 7.98
C PRO A 74 21.65 -60.75 8.27
N ALA A 75 22.48 -60.80 9.31
CA ALA A 75 23.50 -59.81 9.62
C ALA A 75 24.83 -60.52 9.95
N ILE A 76 25.92 -59.74 10.02
CA ILE A 76 27.26 -60.09 10.53
C ILE A 76 28.15 -60.89 9.56
N THR A 77 29.24 -60.26 9.08
CA THR A 77 30.63 -60.61 9.46
C THR A 77 31.63 -59.56 8.94
N THR A 78 32.65 -59.28 9.73
CA THR A 78 33.87 -58.55 9.33
C THR A 78 34.94 -59.52 8.81
N PRO A 79 35.95 -59.01 8.08
CA PRO A 79 37.29 -59.16 8.64
C PRO A 79 38.17 -57.89 8.52
N VAL A 80 39.21 -57.84 9.35
CA VAL A 80 40.24 -56.77 9.42
C VAL A 80 41.52 -57.24 8.72
N VAL A 81 42.13 -56.41 7.85
CA VAL A 81 43.57 -56.45 7.55
C VAL A 81 44.11 -55.05 7.17
N ALA A 82 45.22 -54.66 7.81
CA ALA A 82 46.28 -53.68 7.45
C ALA A 82 45.95 -52.19 7.14
N ALA A 83 46.61 -51.32 7.91
CA ALA A 83 47.03 -49.97 7.50
C ALA A 83 48.40 -50.02 6.79
N PRO A 84 48.82 -48.92 6.13
CA PRO A 84 50.03 -48.24 6.62
C PRO A 84 49.87 -46.71 6.79
N GLU A 85 50.98 -46.04 7.10
CA GLU A 85 51.07 -44.78 7.85
C GLU A 85 50.97 -43.46 7.06
N ALA A 86 50.73 -42.40 7.85
CA ALA A 86 51.29 -41.04 7.72
C ALA A 86 50.93 -40.16 6.50
N GLY A 87 50.10 -39.14 6.78
CA GLY A 87 50.01 -37.89 6.03
C GLY A 87 49.54 -36.77 6.96
N LEU A 88 50.48 -35.95 7.46
CA LEU A 88 50.18 -34.77 8.27
C LEU A 88 49.90 -33.57 7.37
N GLU A 89 48.65 -33.13 7.27
CA GLU A 89 48.32 -31.78 6.75
C GLU A 89 47.33 -31.06 7.66
N THR A 90 47.56 -29.76 7.81
CA THR A 90 47.04 -28.91 8.89
C THR A 90 45.62 -28.36 8.67
N PRO A 91 44.82 -28.15 9.73
CA PRO A 91 43.56 -27.39 9.62
C PRO A 91 43.83 -25.92 9.22
N PRO A 92 42.97 -25.30 8.39
CA PRO A 92 43.11 -23.89 8.03
C PRO A 92 42.78 -22.96 9.21
N GLU A 93 43.64 -21.96 9.40
CA GLU A 93 43.58 -20.98 10.48
C GLU A 93 42.47 -19.94 10.25
N ILE A 94 41.67 -19.67 11.29
CA ILE A 94 40.56 -18.71 11.23
C ILE A 94 41.10 -17.30 11.53
N ALA A 95 41.27 -16.49 10.48
CA ALA A 95 41.55 -15.06 10.65
C ALA A 95 40.31 -14.30 11.17
N PRO A 96 40.45 -13.36 12.12
CA PRO A 96 39.32 -12.60 12.66
C PRO A 96 38.77 -11.60 11.63
N PRO A 97 37.44 -11.38 11.59
CA PRO A 97 36.84 -10.43 10.65
C PRO A 97 37.17 -8.99 11.06
N THR A 98 37.88 -8.27 10.19
CA THR A 98 37.99 -6.81 10.26
C THR A 98 36.62 -6.17 10.01
N PRO A 99 36.20 -5.16 10.80
CA PRO A 99 34.95 -4.45 10.56
C PRO A 99 35.06 -3.69 9.24
N SER A 100 34.34 -4.15 8.21
CA SER A 100 34.27 -3.47 6.93
C SER A 100 33.41 -2.20 7.08
N THR A 101 34.06 -1.07 7.31
CA THR A 101 33.48 0.25 7.12
C THR A 101 33.22 0.47 5.63
N ALA A 102 32.16 -0.15 5.12
CA ALA A 102 31.63 0.10 3.78
C ALA A 102 31.00 1.50 3.76
N GLY A 103 31.84 2.51 3.52
CA GLY A 103 31.38 3.88 3.32
C GLY A 103 30.36 3.95 2.18
N LEU A 104 29.34 4.80 2.37
CA LEU A 104 28.31 5.07 1.38
C LEU A 104 28.93 5.53 0.05
N ALA A 105 29.06 4.62 -0.90
CA ALA A 105 29.46 4.97 -2.26
C ALA A 105 28.38 5.89 -2.87
N PRO A 106 28.76 6.99 -3.56
CA PRO A 106 27.79 7.89 -4.16
C PRO A 106 26.96 7.14 -5.21
N VAL A 107 25.64 7.12 -5.00
CA VAL A 107 24.68 6.52 -5.93
C VAL A 107 24.74 7.32 -7.23
N LYS A 108 25.13 6.68 -8.33
CA LYS A 108 25.13 7.32 -9.65
C LYS A 108 23.68 7.73 -10.01
N PRO A 109 23.43 8.98 -10.47
CA PRO A 109 22.08 9.42 -10.79
C PRO A 109 21.47 8.53 -11.88
N VAL A 110 20.33 7.95 -11.57
CA VAL A 110 19.54 7.13 -12.49
C VAL A 110 18.62 8.07 -13.28
N LYS A 111 18.51 7.87 -14.59
CA LYS A 111 17.60 8.69 -15.40
C LYS A 111 16.14 8.35 -15.07
N PRO A 112 15.25 9.35 -14.87
CA PRO A 112 13.84 9.09 -14.64
C PRO A 112 13.17 8.45 -15.87
N VAL A 113 12.18 7.61 -15.62
CA VAL A 113 11.30 7.04 -16.67
C VAL A 113 10.26 8.07 -17.11
N LEU A 114 9.88 8.96 -16.19
CA LEU A 114 8.99 10.08 -16.43
C LEU A 114 9.75 11.30 -16.96
N ALA A 115 9.05 12.22 -17.62
CA ALA A 115 9.59 13.53 -17.96
C ALA A 115 10.08 14.26 -16.70
N ALA A 116 11.13 15.08 -16.83
CA ALA A 116 11.76 15.78 -15.71
C ALA A 116 10.78 16.64 -14.89
N ARG A 117 9.71 17.14 -15.52
CA ARG A 117 8.57 17.78 -14.86
C ARG A 117 7.25 17.40 -15.52
N GLY A 118 6.20 17.34 -14.71
CA GLY A 118 4.83 17.23 -15.21
C GLY A 118 3.77 17.35 -14.13
N THR A 119 2.53 17.33 -14.59
CA THR A 119 1.32 17.57 -13.79
C THR A 119 0.26 16.53 -14.16
N ILE A 120 -0.50 16.07 -13.17
CA ILE A 120 -1.68 15.23 -13.39
C ILE A 120 -2.84 15.73 -12.53
N ARG A 121 -4.01 15.90 -13.13
CA ARG A 121 -5.23 16.38 -12.47
C ARG A 121 -6.28 15.28 -12.41
N PHE A 122 -7.07 15.27 -11.35
CA PHE A 122 -8.17 14.33 -11.15
C PHE A 122 -9.45 15.04 -10.71
N ALA A 123 -10.59 14.55 -11.17
CA ALA A 123 -11.89 14.76 -10.54
C ALA A 123 -12.12 13.65 -9.50
N ILE A 124 -12.61 14.02 -8.31
CA ILE A 124 -12.88 13.07 -7.22
C ILE A 124 -14.39 12.90 -7.07
N PHE A 125 -14.86 11.69 -7.31
CA PHE A 125 -16.26 11.30 -7.18
C PHE A 125 -16.48 10.49 -5.89
N LYS A 126 -17.61 10.72 -5.24
CA LYS A 126 -18.11 9.87 -4.14
C LYS A 126 -19.09 8.87 -4.75
N GLU A 127 -18.72 7.58 -4.75
CA GLU A 127 -19.42 6.55 -5.53
C GLU A 127 -20.89 6.39 -5.09
N SER A 128 -21.15 6.44 -3.78
CA SER A 128 -22.49 6.36 -3.19
C SER A 128 -23.45 7.49 -3.62
N LEU A 129 -22.91 8.62 -4.11
CA LEU A 129 -23.70 9.76 -4.58
C LEU A 129 -23.66 9.94 -6.11
N GLY A 130 -22.69 9.34 -6.81
CA GLY A 130 -22.42 9.62 -8.23
C GLY A 130 -22.01 11.08 -8.51
N LEU A 131 -21.57 11.82 -7.50
CA LEU A 131 -21.27 13.26 -7.57
C LEU A 131 -19.79 13.54 -7.39
N GLN A 132 -19.29 14.56 -8.10
CA GLN A 132 -17.95 15.10 -7.87
C GLN A 132 -17.92 15.88 -6.54
N VAL A 133 -17.14 15.39 -5.58
CA VAL A 133 -16.97 15.98 -4.24
C VAL A 133 -15.63 16.70 -4.06
N GLY A 134 -14.68 16.46 -4.96
CA GLY A 134 -13.38 17.13 -4.92
C GLY A 134 -12.63 17.12 -6.24
N ARG A 135 -11.41 17.62 -6.18
CA ARG A 135 -10.41 17.54 -7.25
C ARG A 135 -9.02 17.36 -6.63
N ALA A 136 -8.15 16.65 -7.33
CA ALA A 136 -6.73 16.53 -6.98
C ALA A 136 -5.84 17.05 -8.11
N GLU A 137 -4.68 17.57 -7.75
CA GLU A 137 -3.62 18.00 -8.65
C GLU A 137 -2.28 17.55 -8.07
N HIS A 138 -1.57 16.69 -8.79
CA HIS A 138 -0.21 16.30 -8.42
C HIS A 138 0.80 16.88 -9.41
N HIS A 139 1.98 17.26 -8.91
CA HIS A 139 3.14 17.63 -9.69
C HIS A 139 4.32 16.73 -9.35
N TRP A 140 5.16 16.48 -10.33
CA TRP A 140 6.45 15.83 -10.12
C TRP A 140 7.59 16.64 -10.73
N GLU A 141 8.73 16.64 -10.04
CA GLU A 141 9.99 17.21 -10.49
C GLU A 141 11.13 16.21 -10.20
N PHE A 142 11.98 15.97 -11.19
CA PHE A 142 13.22 15.19 -11.07
C PHE A 142 14.43 16.09 -11.35
N GLY A 143 15.34 16.18 -10.38
CA GLY A 143 16.59 16.94 -10.48
C GLY A 143 17.68 16.18 -11.23
N GLU A 144 18.61 16.92 -11.84
CA GLU A 144 19.78 16.35 -12.53
C GLU A 144 20.75 15.65 -11.57
N ASP A 145 20.71 16.00 -10.29
CA ASP A 145 21.44 15.38 -9.19
C ASP A 145 20.86 14.03 -8.74
N GLY A 146 19.70 13.64 -9.29
CA GLY A 146 18.95 12.45 -8.89
C GLY A 146 17.96 12.70 -7.75
N SER A 147 17.83 13.92 -7.24
CA SER A 147 16.76 14.27 -6.30
C SER A 147 15.39 14.22 -6.97
N TYR A 148 14.33 14.02 -6.19
CA TYR A 148 12.96 14.19 -6.67
C TYR A 148 12.12 14.99 -5.68
N ARG A 149 11.08 15.64 -6.21
CA ARG A 149 10.00 16.25 -5.44
C ARG A 149 8.66 15.91 -6.08
N LEU A 150 7.75 15.37 -5.27
CA LEU A 150 6.34 15.18 -5.63
C LEU A 150 5.52 16.09 -4.73
N THR A 151 4.54 16.79 -5.29
CA THR A 151 3.51 17.49 -4.51
C THR A 151 2.14 17.00 -4.94
N GLY A 152 1.20 16.97 -4.01
CA GLY A 152 -0.20 16.65 -4.25
C GLY A 152 -1.10 17.62 -3.50
N VAL A 153 -2.12 18.13 -4.17
CA VAL A 153 -3.14 19.01 -3.60
C VAL A 153 -4.49 18.35 -3.84
N THR A 154 -5.21 18.05 -2.77
CA THR A 154 -6.55 17.44 -2.81
C THR A 154 -7.53 18.34 -2.07
N GLU A 155 -8.55 18.84 -2.76
CA GLU A 155 -9.51 19.76 -2.15
C GLU A 155 -10.95 19.51 -2.57
N THR A 156 -11.89 19.81 -1.67
CA THR A 156 -13.33 19.67 -1.91
C THR A 156 -13.80 20.63 -3.00
N SER A 157 -14.82 20.24 -3.77
CA SER A 157 -15.40 21.04 -4.86
C SER A 157 -16.93 21.04 -4.82
N GLY A 158 -17.55 21.96 -5.56
CA GLY A 158 -19.01 22.02 -5.70
C GLY A 158 -19.74 22.14 -4.36
N LEU A 159 -20.83 21.38 -4.20
CA LEU A 159 -21.64 21.39 -2.97
C LEU A 159 -20.86 20.94 -1.72
N ALA A 160 -19.92 20.00 -1.86
CA ALA A 160 -19.08 19.55 -0.75
C ALA A 160 -18.20 20.70 -0.21
N ALA A 161 -17.65 21.55 -1.10
CA ALA A 161 -16.87 22.72 -0.69
C ALA A 161 -17.70 23.80 0.02
N LEU A 162 -18.98 23.96 -0.35
CA LEU A 162 -19.89 24.90 0.31
C LEU A 162 -20.24 24.47 1.74
N LEU A 163 -20.33 23.16 1.98
CA LEU A 163 -20.67 22.60 3.30
C LEU A 163 -19.44 22.43 4.20
N LYS A 164 -18.30 22.01 3.64
CA LYS A 164 -17.09 21.69 4.40
C LYS A 164 -15.84 21.90 3.52
N PRO A 165 -15.35 23.15 3.38
CA PRO A 165 -14.15 23.42 2.60
C PRO A 165 -12.92 22.77 3.26
N VAL A 166 -12.30 21.83 2.56
CA VAL A 166 -11.05 21.18 2.98
C VAL A 166 -10.07 21.18 1.82
N ARG A 167 -8.82 21.53 2.13
CA ARG A 167 -7.65 21.46 1.26
C ARG A 167 -6.54 20.71 2.00
N LEU A 168 -6.14 19.58 1.45
CA LEU A 168 -5.03 18.76 1.89
C LEU A 168 -3.88 18.94 0.90
N GLU A 169 -2.70 19.30 1.39
CA GLU A 169 -1.47 19.41 0.62
C GLU A 169 -0.50 18.36 1.16
N ILE A 170 0.04 17.53 0.28
CA ILE A 170 1.01 16.48 0.60
C ILE A 170 2.26 16.63 -0.26
N GLU A 171 3.40 16.25 0.29
CA GLU A 171 4.69 16.41 -0.36
C GLU A 171 5.61 15.24 -0.02
N SER A 172 6.22 14.64 -1.04
CA SER A 172 7.26 13.62 -0.90
C SER A 172 8.55 14.15 -1.53
N ARG A 173 9.66 14.03 -0.81
CA ARG A 173 11.01 14.28 -1.35
C ARG A 173 11.90 13.08 -1.09
N GLY A 174 12.82 12.83 -2.00
CA GLY A 174 13.83 11.80 -1.83
C GLY A 174 14.80 11.74 -2.99
N GLN A 175 15.37 10.54 -3.20
CA GLN A 175 16.33 10.26 -4.26
C GLN A 175 15.78 9.22 -5.24
N LEU A 176 16.09 9.38 -6.52
CA LEU A 176 15.88 8.39 -7.56
C LEU A 176 17.10 7.45 -7.61
N VAL A 177 16.89 6.20 -7.19
CA VAL A 177 17.92 5.16 -7.11
C VAL A 177 17.63 4.04 -8.12
N ALA A 178 18.50 3.03 -8.20
CA ALA A 178 18.35 1.91 -9.15
C ALA A 178 17.04 1.12 -9.02
N GLY A 179 16.42 1.14 -7.84
CA GLY A 179 15.11 0.54 -7.58
C GLY A 179 13.90 1.47 -7.78
N GLY A 180 14.09 2.68 -8.31
CA GLY A 180 13.07 3.72 -8.42
C GLY A 180 13.17 4.77 -7.32
N LEU A 181 12.03 5.31 -6.89
CA LEU A 181 11.95 6.33 -5.85
C LEU A 181 12.36 5.76 -4.48
N ARG A 182 13.15 6.52 -3.74
CA ARG A 182 13.46 6.29 -2.34
C ARG A 182 13.14 7.56 -1.55
N PRO A 183 11.98 7.62 -0.86
CA PRO A 183 11.58 8.78 -0.07
C PRO A 183 12.52 9.01 1.10
N ASP A 184 12.92 10.26 1.33
CA ASP A 184 13.65 10.68 2.53
C ASP A 184 12.67 11.38 3.50
N THR A 185 11.67 12.13 2.98
CA THR A 185 10.65 12.80 3.80
C THR A 185 9.26 12.78 3.14
N PHE A 186 8.22 12.62 3.96
CA PHE A 186 6.82 12.88 3.61
C PHE A 186 6.25 13.96 4.54
N ARG A 187 5.52 14.92 3.98
CA ARG A 187 4.90 16.03 4.73
C ARG A 187 3.45 16.26 4.31
N SER A 188 2.62 16.67 5.25
CA SER A 188 1.20 16.91 5.05
C SER A 188 0.71 18.19 5.75
N ARG A 189 -0.14 18.95 5.05
CA ARG A 189 -0.77 20.17 5.56
C ARG A 189 -2.27 20.17 5.25
N LYS A 190 -3.09 20.53 6.22
CA LYS A 190 -4.53 20.65 6.09
C LYS A 190 -4.95 22.09 6.36
N ASN A 191 -5.63 22.70 5.39
CA ASN A 191 -6.07 24.11 5.42
C ASN A 191 -4.92 25.06 5.84
N GLY A 192 -3.73 24.86 5.28
CA GLY A 192 -2.51 25.65 5.52
C GLY A 192 -1.77 25.37 6.84
N LYS A 193 -2.28 24.48 7.70
CA LYS A 193 -1.62 24.06 8.96
C LYS A 193 -1.00 22.67 8.79
N ASP A 194 0.01 22.34 9.58
CA ASP A 194 0.54 20.97 9.64
C ASP A 194 -0.58 19.98 10.02
N ALA A 195 -0.69 18.86 9.29
CA ALA A 195 -1.73 17.86 9.54
C ALA A 195 -1.31 16.79 10.58
N ASN A 196 -0.05 16.82 11.03
CA ASN A 196 0.61 15.81 11.87
C ASN A 196 0.57 14.38 11.29
N GLU A 197 0.50 14.26 9.96
CA GLU A 197 0.60 12.99 9.23
C GLU A 197 1.91 13.02 8.41
N ASN A 198 3.03 13.28 9.09
CA ASN A 198 4.37 13.43 8.52
C ASN A 198 5.22 12.18 8.79
N ALA A 199 6.18 11.89 7.91
CA ALA A 199 7.13 10.79 8.08
C ALA A 199 8.56 11.16 7.65
N ASP A 200 9.55 10.63 8.37
CA ASP A 200 10.98 10.82 8.11
C ASP A 200 11.68 9.45 8.00
N PHE A 201 12.32 9.19 6.86
CA PHE A 201 12.90 7.90 6.52
C PHE A 201 14.40 7.89 6.77
N ASP A 202 14.88 6.94 7.57
CA ASP A 202 16.30 6.66 7.77
C ASP A 202 16.67 5.32 7.13
N TRP A 203 17.25 5.40 5.94
CA TRP A 203 17.72 4.24 5.18
C TRP A 203 19.03 3.64 5.72
N SER A 204 19.73 4.31 6.64
CA SER A 204 20.93 3.76 7.30
C SER A 204 20.57 2.79 8.43
N THR A 205 19.44 3.02 9.11
CA THR A 205 18.89 2.14 10.16
C THR A 205 17.66 1.35 9.73
N ALA A 206 17.27 1.45 8.45
CA ALA A 206 16.06 0.85 7.88
C ALA A 206 14.79 1.15 8.70
N ALA A 207 14.62 2.42 9.09
CA ALA A 207 13.52 2.89 9.92
C ALA A 207 12.75 4.06 9.30
N VAL A 208 11.50 4.25 9.74
CA VAL A 208 10.72 5.48 9.53
C VAL A 208 10.20 5.99 10.86
N SER A 209 10.30 7.30 11.08
CA SER A 209 9.70 8.00 12.24
C SER A 209 8.41 8.69 11.81
N LEU A 210 7.34 8.54 12.59
CA LEU A 210 6.01 9.12 12.30
C LEU A 210 5.68 10.23 13.30
N SER A 211 5.36 11.43 12.83
CA SER A 211 5.04 12.55 13.75
C SER A 211 3.71 12.39 14.47
N ARG A 212 2.79 11.59 13.91
CA ARG A 212 1.42 11.42 14.44
C ARG A 212 1.38 10.90 15.87
N ASP A 213 2.20 9.89 16.17
CA ASP A 213 2.28 9.21 17.46
C ASP A 213 3.72 9.16 18.03
N GLY A 214 4.70 9.69 17.31
CA GLY A 214 6.12 9.61 17.65
C GLY A 214 6.72 8.21 17.47
N SER A 215 6.01 7.27 16.85
CA SER A 215 6.50 5.90 16.70
C SER A 215 7.59 5.78 15.63
N VAL A 216 8.53 4.87 15.89
CA VAL A 216 9.54 4.45 14.92
C VAL A 216 9.21 3.03 14.46
N ARG A 217 9.16 2.82 13.15
CA ARG A 217 8.82 1.52 12.53
C ARG A 217 9.97 1.06 11.64
N GLN A 218 10.27 -0.23 11.68
CA GLN A 218 11.23 -0.85 10.76
C GLN A 218 10.60 -1.00 9.38
N ILE A 219 11.33 -0.62 8.33
CA ILE A 219 10.87 -0.58 6.95
C ILE A 219 11.71 -1.51 6.07
N VAL A 220 11.12 -2.00 4.99
CA VAL A 220 11.83 -2.84 4.00
C VAL A 220 12.42 -1.98 2.87
N PRO A 221 13.49 -2.44 2.18
CA PRO A 221 14.00 -1.77 0.99
C PRO A 221 12.91 -1.52 -0.05
N GLY A 222 12.87 -0.30 -0.59
CA GLY A 222 11.83 0.11 -1.56
C GLY A 222 10.48 0.50 -0.95
N THR A 223 10.37 0.60 0.38
CA THR A 223 9.20 1.22 1.05
C THR A 223 8.95 2.63 0.51
N GLN A 224 7.68 2.97 0.29
CA GLN A 224 7.24 4.27 -0.23
C GLN A 224 6.39 5.00 0.81
N ASP A 225 6.19 6.30 0.61
CA ASP A 225 5.05 7.02 1.18
C ASP A 225 3.84 6.92 0.23
N ILE A 226 2.66 7.32 0.71
CA ILE A 226 1.41 7.20 -0.06
C ILE A 226 1.39 8.03 -1.36
N LEU A 227 2.16 9.13 -1.46
CA LEU A 227 2.27 9.91 -2.69
C LEU A 227 3.28 9.27 -3.65
N SER A 228 4.48 8.92 -3.17
CA SER A 228 5.53 8.30 -3.99
C SER A 228 5.15 6.92 -4.50
N LEU A 229 4.33 6.14 -3.79
CA LEU A 229 3.76 4.88 -4.26
C LEU A 229 3.20 4.99 -5.69
N ASN A 230 2.40 6.02 -5.96
CA ASN A 230 1.74 6.24 -7.25
C ASN A 230 2.71 6.37 -8.42
N TYR A 231 3.90 6.91 -8.17
CA TYR A 231 4.94 7.16 -9.17
C TYR A 231 5.99 6.04 -9.19
N GLN A 232 6.18 5.34 -8.08
CA GLN A 232 7.08 4.19 -7.97
C GLN A 232 6.67 3.04 -8.90
N LEU A 233 5.37 2.91 -9.20
CA LEU A 233 4.85 1.93 -10.17
C LEU A 233 5.44 2.09 -11.58
N ALA A 234 5.94 3.28 -11.95
CA ALA A 234 6.66 3.51 -13.21
C ALA A 234 8.03 2.81 -13.27
N TYR A 235 8.64 2.54 -12.11
CA TYR A 235 9.97 1.96 -11.97
C TYR A 235 9.97 0.46 -11.65
N LEU A 236 8.79 -0.12 -11.41
CA LEU A 236 8.64 -1.54 -11.04
C LEU A 236 8.35 -2.41 -12.27
N GLY A 237 9.26 -3.37 -12.52
CA GLY A 237 9.03 -4.44 -13.48
C GLY A 237 8.04 -5.49 -12.95
N ARG A 238 7.43 -6.25 -13.87
CA ARG A 238 6.62 -7.45 -13.59
C ARG A 238 5.39 -7.23 -12.69
N LEU A 239 4.84 -6.01 -12.62
CA LEU A 239 3.64 -5.69 -11.83
C LEU A 239 2.40 -6.57 -12.13
N ALA A 240 2.30 -7.16 -13.33
CA ALA A 240 1.25 -8.11 -13.68
C ALA A 240 1.31 -9.46 -12.92
N GLU A 241 2.43 -9.75 -12.25
CA GLU A 241 2.61 -10.92 -11.38
C GLU A 241 2.29 -10.60 -9.90
N GLY A 242 1.86 -9.37 -9.62
CA GLY A 242 1.66 -8.84 -8.27
C GLY A 242 2.97 -8.36 -7.60
N ARG A 243 2.85 -7.61 -6.50
CA ARG A 243 4.01 -7.05 -5.81
C ARG A 243 3.77 -6.69 -4.33
N ASP A 244 4.63 -7.20 -3.44
CA ASP A 244 4.76 -6.69 -2.08
C ASP A 244 5.51 -5.33 -2.07
N ILE A 245 4.95 -4.35 -1.36
CA ILE A 245 5.61 -3.07 -1.09
C ILE A 245 5.28 -2.54 0.31
N GLY A 246 6.27 -1.95 1.00
CA GLY A 246 6.03 -1.22 2.24
C GLY A 246 5.42 0.16 1.93
N VAL A 247 4.41 0.59 2.67
CA VAL A 247 3.74 1.88 2.45
C VAL A 247 3.58 2.62 3.77
N VAL A 248 3.99 3.89 3.78
CA VAL A 248 3.79 4.83 4.88
C VAL A 248 2.67 5.81 4.51
N THR A 249 1.56 5.73 5.24
CA THR A 249 0.36 6.54 4.98
C THR A 249 0.38 7.91 5.68
N GLY A 250 1.53 8.31 6.24
CA GLY A 250 1.66 9.41 7.21
C GLY A 250 1.06 9.10 8.59
N LYS A 251 0.11 8.15 8.66
CA LYS A 251 -0.56 7.68 9.87
C LYS A 251 0.04 6.43 10.48
N LYS A 252 0.44 5.48 9.63
CA LYS A 252 1.00 4.17 9.97
C LYS A 252 1.92 3.67 8.85
N TYR A 253 2.72 2.65 9.17
CA TYR A 253 3.43 1.83 8.18
C TYR A 253 2.71 0.49 8.01
N GLU A 254 2.49 0.10 6.76
CA GLU A 254 1.81 -1.13 6.36
C GLU A 254 2.58 -1.83 5.23
N ARG A 255 2.23 -3.09 4.95
CA ARG A 255 2.70 -3.81 3.75
C ARG A 255 1.51 -4.02 2.82
N TYR A 256 1.59 -3.48 1.62
CA TYR A 256 0.59 -3.69 0.57
C TYR A 256 1.04 -4.87 -0.29
N ALA A 257 0.24 -5.92 -0.32
CA ALA A 257 0.27 -6.90 -1.40
C ALA A 257 -0.54 -6.29 -2.56
N LEU A 258 0.15 -5.82 -3.60
CA LEU A 258 -0.49 -5.33 -4.82
C LEU A 258 -0.86 -6.53 -5.69
N ASP A 259 -2.10 -6.98 -5.59
CA ASP A 259 -2.69 -7.93 -6.54
C ASP A 259 -2.78 -7.28 -7.92
N SER A 260 -2.47 -8.00 -8.99
CA SER A 260 -2.86 -7.57 -10.33
C SER A 260 -4.20 -8.20 -10.72
N LEU A 261 -5.14 -7.36 -11.14
CA LEU A 261 -6.48 -7.79 -11.57
C LEU A 261 -6.62 -7.88 -13.10
N GLY A 262 -5.52 -7.70 -13.83
CA GLY A 262 -5.45 -7.78 -15.29
C GLY A 262 -5.35 -6.41 -15.97
N GLU A 263 -5.30 -6.45 -17.30
CA GLU A 263 -5.35 -5.24 -18.14
C GLU A 263 -6.79 -4.92 -18.54
N GLU A 264 -7.14 -3.63 -18.52
CA GLU A 264 -8.43 -3.13 -19.01
C GLU A 264 -8.27 -1.76 -19.70
N GLU A 265 -9.12 -1.47 -20.69
CA GLU A 265 -9.18 -0.15 -21.31
C GLU A 265 -10.09 0.78 -20.51
N LEU A 266 -9.58 1.95 -20.13
CA LEU A 266 -10.37 3.00 -19.48
C LEU A 266 -10.51 4.22 -20.40
N GLU A 267 -11.73 4.73 -20.50
CA GLU A 267 -12.02 6.05 -21.09
C GLU A 267 -12.18 7.07 -19.97
N THR A 268 -11.45 8.18 -20.07
CA THR A 268 -11.43 9.27 -19.09
C THR A 268 -11.42 10.62 -19.82
N PRO A 269 -11.70 11.75 -19.15
CA PRO A 269 -11.58 13.06 -19.78
C PRO A 269 -10.17 13.39 -20.30
N ALA A 270 -9.11 12.76 -19.77
CA ALA A 270 -7.74 12.91 -20.30
C ALA A 270 -7.44 12.05 -21.55
N GLY A 271 -8.37 11.17 -21.96
CA GLY A 271 -8.25 10.25 -23.08
C GLY A 271 -8.58 8.79 -22.73
N ARG A 272 -8.37 7.91 -23.70
CA ARG A 272 -8.46 6.45 -23.56
C ARG A 272 -7.07 5.88 -23.28
N PHE A 273 -6.99 4.94 -22.34
CA PHE A 273 -5.74 4.34 -21.89
C PHE A 273 -5.89 2.82 -21.79
N ARG A 274 -4.89 2.06 -22.24
CA ARG A 274 -4.73 0.65 -21.85
C ARG A 274 -4.07 0.62 -20.48
N THR A 275 -4.78 0.12 -19.48
CA THR A 275 -4.36 0.16 -18.08
C THR A 275 -4.03 -1.22 -17.53
N LEU A 276 -3.23 -1.27 -16.46
CA LEU A 276 -3.14 -2.42 -15.56
C LEU A 276 -3.81 -2.05 -14.24
N HIS A 277 -4.79 -2.84 -13.82
CA HIS A 277 -5.47 -2.67 -12.55
C HIS A 277 -4.68 -3.39 -11.44
N LEU A 278 -4.30 -2.64 -10.41
CA LEU A 278 -3.64 -3.12 -9.20
C LEU A 278 -4.52 -2.86 -7.97
N ARG A 279 -4.55 -3.79 -7.01
CA ARG A 279 -5.33 -3.66 -5.77
C ARG A 279 -4.50 -4.02 -4.55
N ALA A 280 -4.54 -3.18 -3.51
CA ALA A 280 -4.11 -3.51 -2.15
C ALA A 280 -5.32 -3.65 -1.23
N LEU A 281 -5.35 -4.74 -0.45
CA LEU A 281 -6.32 -4.98 0.61
C LEU A 281 -5.63 -4.88 1.97
N THR A 282 -5.98 -3.86 2.77
CA THR A 282 -5.60 -3.74 4.19
C THR A 282 -6.88 -3.56 5.03
N ASP A 283 -6.88 -2.70 6.05
CA ASP A 283 -8.13 -2.27 6.72
C ASP A 283 -9.08 -1.53 5.75
N ASN A 284 -8.51 -0.92 4.71
CA ASN A 284 -9.18 -0.22 3.63
C ASN A 284 -8.75 -0.86 2.28
N THR A 285 -9.55 -0.68 1.23
CA THR A 285 -9.18 -1.13 -0.13
C THR A 285 -8.63 0.04 -0.94
N THR A 286 -7.49 -0.16 -1.60
CA THR A 286 -6.91 0.82 -2.54
C THR A 286 -6.70 0.15 -3.90
N GLU A 287 -7.38 0.65 -4.92
CA GLU A 287 -7.26 0.21 -6.32
C GLU A 287 -6.58 1.32 -7.14
N ILE A 288 -5.63 0.97 -8.00
CA ILE A 288 -4.86 1.88 -8.84
C ILE A 288 -4.81 1.32 -10.26
N TRP A 289 -5.23 2.11 -11.23
CA TRP A 289 -5.10 1.81 -12.65
C TRP A 289 -3.95 2.62 -13.23
N ILE A 290 -2.88 1.93 -13.64
CA ILE A 290 -1.72 2.56 -14.27
C ILE A 290 -1.79 2.45 -15.80
N ALA A 291 -1.63 3.56 -16.51
CA ALA A 291 -1.67 3.59 -17.98
C ALA A 291 -0.38 3.02 -18.59
N LEU A 292 -0.47 1.84 -19.19
CA LEU A 292 0.67 1.11 -19.77
C LEU A 292 1.24 1.79 -21.02
N ASP A 293 0.44 2.63 -21.67
CA ASP A 293 0.77 3.49 -22.80
C ASP A 293 1.23 4.91 -22.39
N ARG A 294 1.01 5.32 -21.13
CA ARG A 294 1.41 6.63 -20.58
C ARG A 294 2.32 6.47 -19.34
N GLN A 295 3.46 5.81 -19.56
CA GLN A 295 4.57 5.64 -18.59
C GLN A 295 4.16 5.07 -17.21
N ARG A 296 3.07 4.30 -17.15
CA ARG A 296 2.47 3.77 -15.91
C ARG A 296 2.00 4.86 -14.93
N LEU A 297 1.67 6.05 -15.41
CA LEU A 297 1.01 7.07 -14.58
C LEU A 297 -0.36 6.56 -14.09
N PRO A 298 -0.77 6.90 -12.85
CA PRO A 298 -2.07 6.53 -12.31
C PRO A 298 -3.17 7.33 -13.01
N VAL A 299 -4.02 6.67 -13.81
CA VAL A 299 -5.14 7.33 -14.51
C VAL A 299 -6.46 7.20 -13.76
N LYS A 300 -6.54 6.25 -12.83
CA LYS A 300 -7.64 6.14 -11.88
C LYS A 300 -7.11 5.60 -10.55
N ILE A 301 -7.64 6.11 -9.44
CA ILE A 301 -7.38 5.60 -8.09
C ILE A 301 -8.73 5.50 -7.39
N ARG A 302 -9.05 4.34 -6.80
CA ARG A 302 -10.21 4.18 -5.92
C ARG A 302 -9.73 3.84 -4.52
N PHE A 303 -10.29 4.53 -3.55
CA PHE A 303 -10.11 4.24 -2.13
C PHE A 303 -11.47 3.94 -1.52
N THR A 304 -11.61 2.75 -0.93
CA THR A 304 -12.82 2.33 -0.22
C THR A 304 -12.48 2.13 1.25
N ASP A 305 -13.17 2.86 2.12
CA ASP A 305 -12.96 2.74 3.57
C ASP A 305 -13.57 1.44 4.13
N LYS A 306 -13.20 1.08 5.36
CA LYS A 306 -13.75 -0.04 6.13
C LYS A 306 -15.28 -0.06 6.31
N LYS A 307 -15.99 1.02 5.98
CA LYS A 307 -17.47 1.11 6.02
C LYS A 307 -18.09 0.86 4.65
N GLY A 308 -17.28 0.71 3.60
CA GLY A 308 -17.72 0.56 2.22
C GLY A 308 -17.93 1.89 1.48
N GLU A 309 -17.50 3.03 2.03
CA GLU A 309 -17.58 4.31 1.31
C GLU A 309 -16.40 4.44 0.35
N SER A 310 -16.71 4.55 -0.95
CA SER A 310 -15.72 4.63 -2.03
C SER A 310 -15.58 6.05 -2.58
N PHE A 311 -14.33 6.46 -2.75
CA PHE A 311 -13.96 7.67 -3.47
C PHE A 311 -13.09 7.31 -4.67
N GLU A 312 -13.47 7.81 -5.84
CA GLU A 312 -12.80 7.54 -7.10
C GLU A 312 -12.18 8.82 -7.67
N GLN A 313 -10.85 8.84 -7.80
CA GLN A 313 -10.10 9.86 -8.49
C GLN A 313 -9.93 9.43 -9.95
N VAL A 314 -10.54 10.16 -10.89
CA VAL A 314 -10.44 9.89 -12.34
C VAL A 314 -9.64 11.00 -13.00
N VAL A 315 -8.63 10.64 -13.80
CA VAL A 315 -7.75 11.63 -14.43
C VAL A 315 -8.51 12.51 -15.42
N THR A 316 -8.30 13.82 -15.32
CA THR A 316 -8.88 14.83 -16.22
C THR A 316 -7.84 15.46 -17.13
N GLU A 317 -6.58 15.55 -16.70
CA GLU A 317 -5.48 16.14 -17.46
C GLU A 317 -4.15 15.44 -17.13
N ILE A 318 -3.28 15.25 -18.12
CA ILE A 318 -1.88 14.83 -17.93
C ILE A 318 -0.99 15.75 -18.79
N GLY A 319 -0.23 16.61 -18.15
CA GLY A 319 0.73 17.52 -18.80
C GLY A 319 2.19 17.13 -18.50
N THR A 320 3.07 17.37 -19.46
CA THR A 320 4.53 17.30 -19.26
C THR A 320 5.19 18.57 -19.79
N ALA A 321 6.31 18.98 -19.20
CA ALA A 321 7.02 20.16 -19.67
C ALA A 321 7.54 19.95 -21.11
N GLY A 322 6.94 20.63 -22.08
CA GLY A 322 7.20 20.48 -23.52
C GLY A 322 5.98 20.02 -24.33
N GLU A 323 4.92 19.52 -23.68
CA GLU A 323 3.64 19.21 -24.32
C GLU A 323 2.75 20.46 -24.26
N ALA A 324 2.28 20.94 -25.42
CA ALA A 324 1.38 22.09 -25.48
C ALA A 324 0.06 21.77 -24.75
N PRO A 325 -0.56 22.72 -24.02
CA PRO A 325 -1.85 22.48 -23.39
C PRO A 325 -2.86 22.08 -24.46
N ARG A 326 -3.54 20.94 -24.26
CA ARG A 326 -4.66 20.57 -25.11
C ARG A 326 -5.75 21.63 -24.92
N PRO A 327 -6.41 22.10 -25.99
CA PRO A 327 -7.54 23.01 -25.82
C PRO A 327 -8.60 22.34 -24.95
N ASP A 328 -9.19 23.11 -24.03
CA ASP A 328 -10.28 22.65 -23.17
C ASP A 328 -11.33 21.92 -24.00
N VAL A 329 -11.72 20.73 -23.55
CA VAL A 329 -12.90 20.05 -24.09
C VAL A 329 -14.11 20.85 -23.61
N ALA A 330 -14.52 21.81 -24.46
CA ALA A 330 -15.64 22.68 -24.19
C ALA A 330 -16.87 21.84 -23.81
N ALA A 331 -17.52 22.22 -22.70
CA ALA A 331 -18.75 21.58 -22.25
C ALA A 331 -19.76 21.54 -23.41
N PRO A 332 -20.51 20.43 -23.58
CA PRO A 332 -21.44 20.29 -24.70
C PRO A 332 -22.44 21.45 -24.69
N ALA A 333 -22.44 22.23 -25.78
CA ALA A 333 -23.29 23.39 -25.91
C ALA A 333 -24.76 22.97 -25.78
N ALA A 334 -25.48 23.63 -24.87
CA ALA A 334 -26.91 23.40 -24.70
C ALA A 334 -27.63 23.69 -26.03
N GLN A 335 -28.39 22.70 -26.53
CA GLN A 335 -29.22 22.90 -27.71
C GLN A 335 -30.32 23.93 -27.38
N PRO A 336 -30.61 24.88 -28.28
CA PRO A 336 -31.72 25.81 -28.09
C PRO A 336 -33.06 25.05 -28.14
N PRO A 337 -34.07 25.47 -27.37
CA PRO A 337 -35.40 24.88 -27.46
C PRO A 337 -36.07 25.22 -28.81
N PHE A 338 -36.77 24.23 -29.35
CA PHE A 338 -37.79 24.39 -30.40
C PHE A 338 -39.17 24.57 -29.75
#